data_AF-A0A0C2G315-F1
#
_entry.id   AF-A0A0C2G315-F1
#
_cell.length_a   1.000
_cell.length_b   1.000
_cell.length_c   1.000
_cell.angle_alpha   90.00
_cell.angle_beta   90.00
_cell.angle_gamma   90.00
#
_symmetry.space_group_name_H-M   'P 1'
#
loop_
_entity.id
_entity.type
_entity.pdbx_description
1 polymer ?
#
loop_
_entity_poly.entity_id
_entity_poly.type
_entity_poly.pdbx_seq_one_letter_code
_entity_poly.pdbx_strand_id
1 'polypeptide(L)'
;MIIYASILQNEDTAEACRAISRRIVHRITGDRMHIIVDKVVAPWTKLSKEETAVIQEVVDSRYNQDSRSLDLSEFALDQKFKDRDLHMMLNKNNVMLTVVDRIDERFGSITALSLQGNRLRFLDYAAVLVSVTKFLKVLDLSNNQVSMISPSRCY
;
A
#
# COMPACT_ATOMS: atom_id res chain seq x y z
N MET A 1 2.39 33.15 4.80
CA MET A 1 3.03 32.11 5.63
C MET A 1 2.65 30.76 5.05
N ILE A 2 3.56 30.08 4.35
CA ILE A 2 3.28 28.77 3.76
C ILE A 2 3.64 27.72 4.81
N ILE A 3 2.65 26.94 5.25
CA ILE A 3 2.86 25.83 6.19
C ILE A 3 2.94 24.57 5.34
N TYR A 4 4.12 23.94 5.32
CA TYR A 4 4.30 22.61 4.74
C TYR A 4 4.29 21.59 5.87
N ALA A 5 3.45 20.56 5.74
CA ALA A 5 3.35 19.46 6.68
C ALA A 5 3.76 18.16 5.99
N SER A 6 4.75 17.47 6.56
CA SER A 6 5.30 16.20 6.06
C SER A 6 5.47 15.25 7.23
N ILE A 7 5.29 13.94 6.99
CA ILE A 7 5.37 12.92 8.04
C ILE A 7 6.75 12.27 8.01
N LEU A 8 7.35 12.13 9.19
CA LEU A 8 8.63 11.45 9.38
C LEU A 8 8.39 10.08 10.02
N GLN A 9 9.08 9.05 9.51
CA GLN A 9 8.93 7.67 10.01
C GLN A 9 9.73 7.40 11.29
N ASN A 10 10.81 8.15 11.51
CA ASN A 10 11.79 7.87 12.56
C ASN A 10 11.93 9.05 13.51
N GLU A 11 12.03 8.75 14.81
CA GLU A 11 12.21 9.76 15.86
C GLU A 11 13.52 10.52 15.72
N ASP A 12 14.63 9.82 15.41
CA ASP A 12 15.95 10.44 15.22
C ASP A 12 15.94 11.50 14.10
N THR A 13 15.25 11.21 12.99
CA THR A 13 15.10 12.15 11.88
C THR A 13 14.26 13.36 12.31
N ALA A 14 13.21 13.14 13.09
CA ALA A 14 12.35 14.20 13.61
C ALA A 14 13.10 15.11 14.60
N GLU A 15 13.94 14.53 15.47
CA GLU A 15 14.82 15.24 16.40
C GLU A 15 15.85 16.09 15.65
N ALA A 16 16.47 15.54 14.61
CA ALA A 16 17.42 16.25 13.76
C ALA A 16 16.75 17.46 13.06
N CYS A 17 15.52 17.29 12.55
CA CYS A 17 14.73 18.38 11.97
C CYS A 17 14.39 19.46 13.02
N ARG A 18 14.04 19.05 14.25
CA ARG A 18 13.79 19.97 15.36
C ARG A 18 15.05 20.77 15.72
N ALA A 19 16.23 20.13 15.72
CA ALA A 19 17.50 20.75 16.05
C ALA A 19 17.96 21.83 15.05
N ILE A 20 17.50 21.76 13.80
CA ILE A 20 17.78 22.78 12.77
C ILE A 20 16.72 23.89 12.70
N SER A 21 15.67 23.82 13.53
CA SER A 21 14.65 24.86 13.64
C SER A 21 15.31 26.22 13.96
N ARG A 22 14.88 27.27 13.26
CA ARG A 22 15.42 28.64 13.31
C ARG A 22 16.85 28.83 12.76
N ARG A 23 17.52 27.78 12.30
CA ARG A 23 18.82 27.88 11.59
C ARG A 23 18.64 28.10 10.08
N ILE A 24 17.46 27.82 9.57
CA ILE A 24 17.08 28.06 8.18
C ILE A 24 16.50 29.46 8.06
N VAL A 25 17.02 30.24 7.11
CA VAL A 25 16.58 31.61 6.84
C VAL A 25 15.92 31.64 5.46
N HIS A 26 14.73 32.20 5.39
CA HIS A 26 14.03 32.37 4.13
C HIS A 26 14.78 33.38 3.27
N ARG A 27 15.25 32.95 2.09
CA ARG A 27 16.17 33.71 1.25
C ARG A 27 15.64 35.06 0.78
N ILE A 28 14.32 35.22 0.69
CA ILE A 28 13.68 36.46 0.19
C ILE A 28 13.33 37.40 1.35
N THR A 29 12.73 36.89 2.42
CA THR A 29 12.21 37.74 3.51
C THR A 29 13.21 37.91 4.66
N GLY A 30 14.25 37.07 4.75
CA GLY A 30 15.21 37.08 5.85
C GLY A 30 14.67 36.47 7.15
N ASP A 31 13.44 35.97 7.15
CA ASP A 31 12.82 35.40 8.34
C ASP A 31 13.40 34.02 8.67
N ARG A 32 13.52 33.73 9.96
CA ARG A 32 13.90 32.40 10.43
C ARG A 32 12.70 31.46 10.33
N MET A 33 12.90 30.31 9.70
CA MET A 33 11.87 29.28 9.62
C MET A 33 11.76 28.51 10.94
N HIS A 34 10.52 28.31 11.39
CA HIS A 34 10.21 27.48 12.55
C HIS A 34 9.76 26.10 12.06
N ILE A 35 10.46 25.06 12.52
CA ILE A 35 10.04 23.67 12.34
C ILE A 35 9.40 23.23 13.65
N ILE A 36 8.12 22.86 13.59
CA ILE A 36 7.36 22.28 14.70
C ILE A 36 7.25 20.78 14.41
N VAL A 37 7.51 19.96 15.42
CA VAL A 37 7.52 18.50 15.30
C VAL A 37 6.64 17.94 16.40
N ASP A 38 5.53 17.33 16.00
CA ASP A 38 4.60 16.64 16.89
C ASP A 38 4.62 15.14 16.60
N LYS A 39 4.56 14.33 17.66
CA LYS A 39 4.34 12.89 17.53
C LYS A 39 2.89 12.67 17.14
N VAL A 40 2.66 12.16 15.95
CA VAL A 40 1.33 11.77 15.47
C VAL A 40 1.30 10.25 15.29
N VAL A 41 0.14 9.65 15.56
CA VAL A 41 -0.08 8.27 15.15
C VAL A 41 0.05 8.25 13.63
N ALA A 42 0.91 7.37 13.12
CA ALA A 42 1.12 7.23 11.69
C ALA A 42 -0.26 7.05 11.00
N PRO A 43 -0.63 7.93 10.04
CA PRO A 43 -1.96 7.88 9.44
C PRO A 43 -2.18 6.62 8.59
N TRP A 44 -1.11 5.87 8.30
CA TRP A 44 -1.22 4.48 7.89
C TRP A 44 -1.41 3.61 9.14
N THR A 45 -2.66 3.44 9.57
CA THR A 45 -3.00 2.45 10.58
C THR A 45 -2.48 1.09 10.09
N LYS A 46 -1.42 0.58 10.72
CA LYS A 46 -0.95 -0.78 10.48
C LYS A 46 -2.09 -1.71 10.87
N LEU A 47 -2.39 -2.66 10.00
CA LEU A 47 -3.34 -3.72 10.30
C LEU A 47 -2.90 -4.42 11.59
N SER A 48 -3.85 -4.78 12.43
CA SER A 48 -3.58 -5.58 13.61
C SER A 48 -3.02 -6.94 13.20
N LYS A 49 -2.40 -7.64 14.15
CA LYS A 49 -1.89 -8.99 13.90
C LYS A 49 -3.01 -9.95 13.47
N GLU A 50 -4.21 -9.76 14.03
CA GLU A 50 -5.38 -10.56 13.69
C GLU A 50 -5.85 -10.27 12.25
N GLU A 51 -6.00 -9.01 11.88
CA GLU A 51 -6.40 -8.62 10.52
C GLU A 51 -5.40 -9.13 9.48
N THR A 52 -4.11 -9.01 9.79
CA THR A 52 -3.01 -9.52 8.96
C THR A 52 -3.10 -11.03 8.78
N ALA A 53 -3.34 -11.77 9.87
CA ALA A 53 -3.46 -13.23 9.82
C ALA A 53 -4.66 -13.67 8.96
N VAL A 54 -5.81 -13.00 9.09
CA VAL A 54 -6.99 -13.33 8.28
C VAL A 54 -6.75 -13.04 6.80
N ILE A 55 -6.08 -11.92 6.47
CA ILE A 55 -5.69 -11.63 5.08
C ILE A 55 -4.80 -12.74 4.52
N GLN A 56 -3.76 -13.13 5.25
CA GLN A 56 -2.85 -14.19 4.83
C GLN A 56 -3.59 -15.52 4.63
N GLU A 57 -4.50 -15.86 5.53
CA GLU A 57 -5.31 -17.08 5.44
C GLU A 57 -6.22 -17.08 4.20
N VAL A 58 -6.83 -15.94 3.87
CA VAL A 58 -7.65 -15.79 2.67
C VAL A 58 -6.79 -15.93 1.42
N VAL A 59 -5.67 -15.20 1.33
CA VAL A 59 -4.74 -15.27 0.19
C VAL A 59 -4.26 -16.71 -0.04
N ASP A 60 -3.82 -17.39 1.03
CA ASP A 60 -3.34 -18.77 0.94
C ASP A 60 -4.44 -19.72 0.45
N SER A 61 -5.68 -19.53 0.91
CA SER A 61 -6.80 -20.41 0.53
C SER A 61 -7.25 -20.23 -0.92
N ARG A 62 -6.90 -19.11 -1.56
CA ARG A 62 -7.26 -18.79 -2.94
C ARG A 62 -6.13 -19.07 -3.94
N TYR A 63 -5.02 -19.62 -3.46
CA TYR A 63 -3.94 -20.09 -4.31
C TYR A 63 -4.28 -21.47 -4.89
N ASN A 64 -4.17 -21.61 -6.20
CA ASN A 64 -4.25 -22.90 -6.88
C ASN A 64 -2.85 -23.35 -7.30
N GLN A 65 -2.41 -24.47 -6.73
CA GLN A 65 -1.09 -25.05 -6.96
C GLN A 65 -0.93 -25.63 -8.37
N ASP A 66 -1.98 -26.20 -8.95
CA ASP A 66 -1.92 -26.90 -10.25
C ASP A 66 -1.73 -25.91 -11.39
N SER A 67 -2.49 -24.81 -11.37
CA SER A 67 -2.38 -23.73 -12.34
C SER A 67 -1.33 -22.67 -11.96
N ARG A 68 -0.76 -22.74 -10.75
CA ARG A 68 0.08 -21.70 -10.13
C ARG A 68 -0.56 -20.32 -10.23
N SER A 69 -1.87 -20.27 -9.99
CA SER A 69 -2.68 -19.07 -10.11
C SER A 69 -3.16 -18.61 -8.74
N LEU A 70 -3.15 -17.30 -8.52
CA LEU A 70 -3.72 -16.69 -7.33
C LEU A 70 -4.95 -15.87 -7.72
N ASP A 71 -6.11 -16.21 -7.15
CA ASP A 71 -7.36 -15.50 -7.41
C ASP A 71 -7.70 -14.56 -6.26
N LEU A 72 -7.58 -13.24 -6.48
CA LEU A 72 -7.99 -12.22 -5.51
C LEU A 72 -9.19 -11.43 -6.02
N SER A 73 -10.01 -12.02 -6.89
CA SER A 73 -11.26 -11.40 -7.37
C SER A 73 -12.21 -11.09 -6.22
N GLU A 74 -12.82 -9.91 -6.26
CA GLU A 74 -13.80 -9.42 -5.28
C GLU A 74 -13.36 -9.67 -3.82
N PHE A 75 -12.08 -9.42 -3.52
CA PHE A 75 -11.41 -9.86 -2.29
C PHE A 75 -12.16 -9.49 -1.01
N ALA A 76 -12.72 -8.28 -0.96
CA ALA A 76 -13.47 -7.79 0.19
C ALA A 76 -14.77 -8.57 0.48
N LEU A 77 -15.25 -9.39 -0.47
CA LEU A 77 -16.46 -10.18 -0.32
C LEU A 77 -16.22 -11.56 0.28
N ASP A 78 -14.97 -11.92 0.58
CA ASP A 78 -14.64 -13.20 1.20
C ASP A 78 -15.42 -13.40 2.51
N GLN A 79 -15.94 -14.62 2.69
CA GLN A 79 -16.75 -14.94 3.86
C GLN A 79 -15.94 -14.82 5.16
N LYS A 80 -14.63 -15.13 5.14
CA LYS A 80 -13.76 -15.02 6.31
C LYS A 80 -13.62 -13.59 6.83
N PHE A 81 -13.81 -12.59 5.96
CA PHE A 81 -13.87 -11.19 6.34
C PHE A 81 -15.24 -10.81 6.88
N LYS A 82 -16.32 -11.23 6.20
CA LYS A 82 -17.71 -10.95 6.61
C LYS A 82 -18.04 -11.55 7.98
N ASP A 83 -17.61 -12.78 8.24
CA ASP A 83 -17.86 -13.49 9.50
C ASP A 83 -17.23 -12.78 10.70
N ARG A 84 -16.21 -11.95 10.46
CA ARG A 84 -15.47 -11.20 11.47
C ARG A 84 -15.71 -9.69 11.40
N ASP A 85 -16.67 -9.24 10.59
CA ASP A 85 -16.96 -7.82 10.32
C ASP A 85 -15.73 -7.00 9.84
N LEU A 86 -14.79 -7.66 9.16
CA LEU A 86 -13.56 -7.06 8.69
C LEU A 86 -13.72 -6.45 7.30
N HIS A 87 -13.38 -5.16 7.18
CA HIS A 87 -13.50 -4.42 5.92
C HIS A 87 -12.16 -4.37 5.15
N MET A 88 -11.76 -5.52 4.62
CA MET A 88 -10.46 -5.73 3.94
C MET A 88 -10.57 -5.52 2.43
N MET A 89 -10.51 -4.27 1.99
CA MET A 89 -10.54 -3.89 0.58
C MET A 89 -9.12 -3.74 0.01
N LEU A 90 -8.84 -4.36 -1.14
CA LEU A 90 -7.53 -4.21 -1.83
C LEU A 90 -7.24 -2.77 -2.28
N ASN A 91 -8.25 -1.91 -2.37
CA ASN A 91 -8.04 -0.48 -2.66
C ASN A 91 -7.46 0.31 -1.47
N LYS A 92 -7.35 -0.29 -0.27
CA LYS A 92 -6.65 0.28 0.87
C LYS A 92 -5.17 -0.11 0.83
N ASN A 93 -4.30 0.88 0.96
CA ASN A 93 -2.85 0.70 0.87
C ASN A 93 -2.30 -0.36 1.85
N ASN A 94 -2.74 -0.32 3.11
CA ASN A 94 -2.30 -1.28 4.13
C ASN A 94 -2.68 -2.73 3.79
N VAL A 95 -3.91 -2.97 3.32
CA VAL A 95 -4.37 -4.30 2.90
C VAL A 95 -3.56 -4.80 1.71
N MET A 96 -3.37 -3.95 0.70
CA MET A 96 -2.61 -4.32 -0.49
C MET A 96 -1.16 -4.66 -0.16
N LEU A 97 -0.48 -3.86 0.67
CA LEU A 97 0.89 -4.13 1.08
C LEU A 97 1.00 -5.47 1.81
N THR A 98 0.09 -5.78 2.73
CA THR A 98 0.07 -7.09 3.41
C THR A 98 -0.12 -8.26 2.44
N VAL A 99 -0.94 -8.09 1.40
CA VAL A 99 -1.11 -9.09 0.34
C VAL A 99 0.16 -9.24 -0.50
N VAL A 100 0.79 -8.13 -0.87
CA VAL A 100 2.07 -8.12 -1.62
C VAL A 100 3.17 -8.84 -0.82
N ASP A 101 3.31 -8.51 0.47
CA ASP A 101 4.28 -9.16 1.36
C ASP A 101 4.04 -10.67 1.42
N ARG A 102 2.76 -11.10 1.52
CA ARG A 102 2.41 -12.52 1.51
C ARG A 102 2.75 -13.21 0.19
N ILE A 103 2.55 -12.53 -0.93
CA ILE A 103 2.91 -13.04 -2.26
C ILE A 103 4.42 -13.19 -2.38
N ASP A 104 5.20 -12.21 -1.92
CA ASP A 104 6.66 -12.28 -1.95
C ASP A 104 7.18 -13.45 -1.09
N GLU A 105 6.60 -13.67 0.09
CA GLU A 105 6.99 -14.75 1.01
C GLU A 105 6.70 -16.15 0.47
N ARG A 106 5.53 -16.39 -0.15
CA ARG A 106 5.06 -17.76 -0.48
C ARG A 106 4.78 -18.00 -1.96
N PHE A 107 4.48 -16.97 -2.72
CA PHE A 107 3.86 -17.08 -4.05
C PHE A 107 4.66 -16.32 -5.13
N GLY A 108 5.95 -16.06 -4.94
CA GLY A 108 6.78 -15.35 -5.93
C GLY A 108 6.90 -16.04 -7.30
N SER A 109 6.50 -17.31 -7.41
CA SER A 109 6.53 -18.11 -8.65
C SER A 109 5.19 -18.25 -9.37
N ILE A 110 4.17 -17.49 -8.98
CA ILE A 110 2.87 -17.50 -9.66
C ILE A 110 2.98 -17.09 -11.13
N THR A 111 2.15 -17.71 -11.96
CA THR A 111 2.07 -17.42 -13.40
C THR A 111 0.79 -16.69 -13.77
N ALA A 112 -0.24 -16.71 -12.91
CA ALA A 112 -1.50 -16.01 -13.12
C ALA A 112 -1.99 -15.34 -11.83
N LEU A 113 -2.52 -14.13 -11.96
CA LEU A 113 -3.07 -13.33 -10.86
C LEU A 113 -4.36 -12.66 -11.31
N SER A 114 -5.44 -12.81 -10.54
CA SER A 114 -6.67 -12.05 -10.74
C SER A 114 -6.87 -11.02 -9.64
N LEU A 115 -7.10 -9.77 -10.02
CA LEU A 115 -7.51 -8.66 -9.15
C LEU A 115 -8.88 -8.11 -9.57
N GLN A 116 -9.68 -8.94 -10.25
CA GLN A 116 -10.98 -8.56 -10.79
C GLN A 116 -11.92 -7.99 -9.71
N GLY A 117 -12.68 -6.95 -10.04
CA GLY A 117 -13.79 -6.50 -9.17
C GLY A 117 -13.39 -5.79 -7.87
N ASN A 118 -12.14 -5.39 -7.70
CA ASN A 118 -11.64 -4.78 -6.46
C ASN A 118 -11.74 -3.26 -6.39
N ARG A 119 -12.42 -2.63 -7.37
CA ARG A 119 -12.62 -1.17 -7.46
C ARG A 119 -11.30 -0.38 -7.39
N LEU A 120 -10.22 -0.96 -7.92
CA LEU A 120 -8.91 -0.31 -8.00
C LEU A 120 -9.02 0.88 -8.96
N ARG A 121 -8.62 2.07 -8.50
CA ARG A 121 -8.59 3.30 -9.34
C ARG A 121 -7.18 3.65 -9.80
N PHE A 122 -6.20 3.47 -8.92
CA PHE A 122 -4.79 3.78 -9.17
C PHE A 122 -4.00 2.46 -9.25
N LEU A 123 -3.19 2.31 -10.30
CA LEU A 123 -2.34 1.14 -10.50
C LEU A 123 -0.97 1.27 -9.85
N ASP A 124 -0.68 2.37 -9.16
CA ASP A 124 0.57 2.55 -8.41
C ASP A 124 0.82 1.38 -7.43
N TYR A 125 -0.27 0.85 -6.87
CA TYR A 125 -0.23 -0.34 -6.02
C TYR A 125 0.06 -1.64 -6.79
N ALA A 126 -0.44 -1.74 -8.02
CA ALA A 126 -0.14 -2.86 -8.90
C ALA A 126 1.30 -2.81 -9.44
N ALA A 127 1.92 -1.63 -9.51
CA ALA A 127 3.34 -1.51 -9.86
C ALA A 127 4.24 -2.23 -8.84
N VAL A 128 3.86 -2.24 -7.55
CA VAL A 128 4.59 -2.99 -6.51
C VAL A 128 4.47 -4.51 -6.71
N LEU A 129 3.37 -5.00 -7.29
CA LEU A 129 3.24 -6.42 -7.61
C LEU A 129 4.28 -6.88 -8.64
N VAL A 130 4.67 -6.00 -9.58
CA VAL A 130 5.65 -6.31 -10.62
C VAL A 130 7.01 -6.70 -10.02
N SER A 131 7.40 -6.13 -8.87
CA SER A 131 8.67 -6.51 -8.23
C SER A 131 8.66 -7.90 -7.59
N VAL A 132 7.49 -8.37 -7.16
CA VAL A 132 7.34 -9.65 -6.42
C VAL A 132 6.87 -10.80 -7.31
N THR A 133 6.10 -10.55 -8.37
CA THR A 133 5.56 -11.58 -9.28
C THR A 133 6.35 -11.67 -10.59
N LYS A 134 7.63 -12.09 -10.52
CA LYS A 134 8.54 -12.07 -11.69
C LYS A 134 8.16 -13.04 -12.83
N PHE A 135 7.36 -14.05 -12.54
CA PHE A 135 6.96 -15.09 -13.49
C PHE A 135 5.52 -14.95 -13.99
N LEU A 136 4.88 -13.82 -13.66
CA LEU A 136 3.49 -13.56 -14.01
C LEU A 136 3.32 -13.45 -15.53
N LYS A 137 2.42 -14.25 -16.08
CA LYS A 137 2.06 -14.29 -17.51
C LYS A 137 0.65 -13.79 -17.75
N VAL A 138 -0.24 -13.98 -16.79
CA VAL A 138 -1.65 -13.60 -16.87
C VAL A 138 -1.97 -12.68 -15.70
N LEU A 139 -2.50 -11.51 -16.01
CA LEU A 139 -3.00 -10.55 -15.03
C LEU A 139 -4.41 -10.12 -15.42
N ASP A 140 -5.39 -10.42 -14.57
CA ASP A 140 -6.77 -10.00 -14.76
C ASP A 140 -7.08 -8.77 -13.88
N LEU A 141 -7.40 -7.65 -14.55
CA LEU A 141 -7.79 -6.38 -13.93
C LEU A 141 -9.25 -5.99 -14.25
N SER A 142 -10.04 -6.91 -14.78
CA SER A 142 -11.43 -6.64 -15.19
C SER A 142 -12.29 -6.11 -14.03
N ASN A 143 -13.36 -5.38 -14.36
CA ASN A 143 -14.31 -4.83 -13.39
C ASN A 143 -13.70 -3.94 -12.28
N ASN A 144 -12.55 -3.31 -12.56
CA ASN A 144 -11.98 -2.26 -11.71
C ASN A 144 -12.43 -0.86 -12.18
N GLN A 145 -12.05 0.18 -11.43
CA GLN A 145 -12.45 1.57 -11.67
C GLN A 145 -11.26 2.40 -12.18
N VAL A 146 -10.39 1.80 -12.99
CA VAL A 146 -9.17 2.44 -13.49
C VAL A 146 -9.58 3.55 -14.47
N SER A 147 -9.65 4.78 -13.99
CA SER A 147 -10.30 5.89 -14.71
C SER A 147 -9.37 6.68 -15.63
N MET A 148 -8.06 6.40 -15.64
CA MET A 148 -7.11 6.98 -16.59
C MET A 148 -5.80 6.19 -16.52
N ILE A 149 -5.32 5.67 -17.66
CA ILE A 149 -3.91 5.32 -17.78
C ILE A 149 -3.21 6.68 -17.99
N SER A 150 -2.89 7.38 -16.91
CA SER A 150 -2.01 8.55 -17.04
C SER A 150 -0.71 8.02 -17.65
N PRO A 151 -0.25 8.54 -18.80
CA PRO A 151 1.05 8.15 -19.32
C PRO A 151 2.02 8.48 -18.20
N SER A 152 2.66 7.45 -17.65
CA SER A 152 3.73 7.57 -16.68
C SER A 152 4.62 8.70 -17.17
N ARG A 153 4.68 9.80 -16.42
CA ARG A 153 5.64 10.87 -16.68
C ARG A 153 7.01 10.24 -16.58
N CYS A 154 7.60 9.96 -17.73
CA CYS A 154 9.03 9.73 -17.85
C CYS A 154 9.70 10.99 -17.25
N TYR A 155 10.33 10.82 -16.11
CA TYR A 155 11.33 11.75 -15.57
C TYR A 155 12.70 11.16 -15.84
#